data_AF-A0A222P3C3-F1
#
_entry.id   AF-A0A222P3C3-F1
#
_cell.length_a   1.000
_cell.length_b   1.000
_cell.length_c   1.000
_cell.angle_alpha   90.00
_cell.angle_beta   90.00
_cell.angle_gamma   90.00
#
_symmetry.space_group_name_H-M   'P 1'
#
loop_
_entity.id
_entity.type
_entity.pdbx_description
1 polymer ?
#
loop_
_entity_poly.entity_id
_entity_poly.type
_entity_poly.pdbx_seq_one_letter_code
_entity_poly.pdbx_strand_id
1 'polypeptide(L)'
;MPFMREVIEKKILTGEVIEEFKKGFQYLDKTQHRQSKWYEFWYKNESLRQNFTNTALTAAIEKAVKNCNTKLDLLIQDKGKKGFNENRQEFLNCLAEVLNTVRKERFNHGKKTAHTFMHRNQSIFERVLIPENNGFLEQSVVSGLKKIANKYPELKDKMEEMIKKVQAGVSPYVEFHESMTIYADGTRFFSASNQKSTLECHLEKVALKFE
;
A
#
# COMPACT_ATOMS: atom_id res chain seq x y z
N MET A 1 42.14 -27.98 25.20
CA MET A 1 41.39 -26.72 25.44
C MET A 1 40.77 -26.28 24.11
N PRO A 2 39.45 -26.33 23.93
CA PRO A 2 38.83 -25.77 22.73
C PRO A 2 38.54 -24.28 22.94
N PHE A 3 39.05 -23.45 22.03
CA PHE A 3 38.71 -22.04 21.92
C PHE A 3 37.22 -21.90 21.59
N MET A 4 36.42 -21.42 22.54
CA MET A 4 35.11 -20.85 22.22
C MET A 4 35.36 -19.54 21.47
N ARG A 5 35.20 -19.56 20.15
CA ARG A 5 35.00 -18.32 19.39
C ARG A 5 33.59 -17.84 19.73
N GLU A 6 33.49 -16.80 20.55
CA GLU A 6 32.27 -16.01 20.63
C GLU A 6 31.92 -15.58 19.21
N VAL A 7 30.85 -16.14 18.66
CA VAL A 7 30.19 -15.60 17.49
C VAL A 7 29.55 -14.31 17.99
N ILE A 8 30.25 -13.18 17.82
CA ILE A 8 29.68 -11.86 18.03
C ILE A 8 28.55 -11.75 16.99
N GLU A 9 27.31 -12.00 17.41
CA GLU A 9 26.14 -11.70 16.60
C GLU A 9 26.20 -10.22 16.25
N LYS A 10 26.46 -9.92 14.98
CA LYS A 10 26.56 -8.55 14.51
C LYS A 10 25.19 -7.91 14.69
N LYS A 11 25.07 -7.02 15.68
CA LYS A 11 23.85 -6.25 15.92
C LYS A 11 23.55 -5.39 14.69
N ILE A 12 22.50 -5.74 13.95
CA ILE A 12 22.02 -4.95 12.81
C ILE A 12 21.47 -3.63 13.34
N LEU A 13 21.98 -2.51 12.84
CA LEU A 13 21.52 -1.21 13.27
C LEU A 13 20.30 -0.75 12.48
N THR A 14 19.37 -0.08 13.16
CA THR A 14 18.15 0.47 12.53
C THR A 14 18.50 1.39 11.35
N GLY A 15 19.52 2.24 11.53
CA GLY A 15 19.95 3.17 10.48
C GLY A 15 20.43 2.45 9.22
N GLU A 16 21.21 1.39 9.38
CA GLU A 16 21.75 0.61 8.26
C GLU A 16 20.67 -0.14 7.47
N VAL A 17 19.59 -0.56 8.13
CA VAL A 17 18.45 -1.21 7.48
C VAL A 17 17.63 -0.19 6.69
N ILE A 18 17.33 0.97 7.29
CA ILE A 18 16.56 2.02 6.62
C ILE A 18 17.33 2.59 5.42
N GLU A 19 18.63 2.81 5.54
CA GLU A 19 19.46 3.25 4.41
C GLU A 19 19.48 2.23 3.29
N GLU A 20 19.55 0.93 3.62
CA GLU A 20 19.48 -0.12 2.61
C GLU A 20 18.12 -0.19 1.93
N PHE A 21 17.04 0.00 2.69
CA PHE A 21 15.70 0.16 2.12
C PHE A 21 15.63 1.34 1.15
N LYS A 22 16.13 2.52 1.54
CA LYS A 22 16.11 3.74 0.72
C LYS A 22 16.88 3.60 -0.59
N LYS A 23 17.89 2.72 -0.67
CA LYS A 23 18.57 2.40 -1.94
C LYS A 23 17.64 1.74 -2.97
N GLY A 24 16.65 0.97 -2.52
CA GLY A 24 15.64 0.35 -3.39
C GLY A 24 14.35 1.17 -3.52
N PHE A 25 13.99 1.92 -2.48
CA PHE A 25 12.80 2.77 -2.40
C PHE A 25 13.01 4.13 -3.10
N GLN A 26 13.22 4.08 -4.40
CA GLN A 26 13.48 5.26 -5.23
C GLN A 26 12.21 5.76 -5.93
N TYR A 27 11.17 6.07 -5.15
CA TYR A 27 9.94 6.61 -5.74
C TYR A 27 10.12 8.07 -6.19
N LEU A 28 10.83 8.89 -5.41
CA LEU A 28 11.09 10.30 -5.72
C LEU A 28 12.50 10.51 -6.27
N ASP A 29 12.65 11.43 -7.20
CA ASP A 29 13.92 11.90 -7.73
C ASP A 29 14.53 13.00 -6.83
N LYS A 30 15.65 13.59 -7.28
CA LYS A 30 16.31 14.69 -6.57
C LYS A 30 15.46 15.96 -6.50
N THR A 31 14.53 16.15 -7.42
CA THR A 31 13.61 17.29 -7.47
C THR A 31 12.32 17.06 -6.65
N GLN A 32 12.24 15.94 -5.94
CA GLN A 32 11.09 15.56 -5.10
C GLN A 32 9.83 15.25 -5.92
N HIS A 33 10.01 14.75 -7.15
CA HIS A 33 8.96 14.27 -8.05
C HIS A 33 9.12 12.78 -8.36
N ARG A 34 8.05 12.12 -8.78
CA ARG A 34 8.07 10.68 -9.09
C ARG A 34 9.13 10.33 -10.14
N GLN A 35 9.99 9.36 -9.85
CA GLN A 35 10.90 8.75 -10.81
C GLN A 35 10.09 7.92 -11.83
N SER A 36 9.97 8.37 -13.07
CA SER A 36 9.54 7.49 -14.16
C SER A 36 10.17 7.95 -15.47
N LYS A 37 10.69 6.98 -16.23
CA LYS A 37 11.22 7.20 -17.59
C LYS A 37 10.21 7.88 -18.52
N TRP A 38 8.91 7.72 -18.24
CA TRP A 38 7.81 8.32 -19.00
C TRP A 38 7.33 9.65 -18.44
N TYR A 39 7.65 9.97 -17.18
CA TYR A 39 7.19 11.21 -16.56
C TYR A 39 7.89 12.43 -17.17
N GLU A 40 9.16 12.33 -17.56
CA GLU A 40 9.81 13.39 -18.33
C GLU A 40 9.08 13.69 -19.65
N PHE A 41 8.57 12.66 -20.33
CA PHE A 41 7.87 12.83 -21.60
C PHE A 41 6.45 13.40 -21.41
N TRP A 42 5.72 12.93 -20.39
CA TRP A 42 4.37 13.43 -20.09
C TRP A 42 4.37 14.82 -19.44
N TYR A 43 5.34 15.13 -18.58
CA TYR A 43 5.40 16.41 -17.87
C TYR A 43 5.89 17.56 -18.76
N LYS A 44 6.66 17.25 -19.83
CA LYS A 44 7.07 18.24 -20.85
C LYS A 44 5.95 18.60 -21.85
N ASN A 45 4.81 17.87 -21.85
CA ASN A 45 3.68 18.14 -22.73
C ASN A 45 2.37 18.22 -21.93
N GLU A 46 1.82 19.43 -21.80
CA GLU A 46 0.62 19.71 -21.02
C GLU A 46 -0.59 18.86 -21.42
N SER A 47 -0.79 18.64 -22.73
CA SER A 47 -1.89 17.82 -23.25
C SER A 47 -1.74 16.35 -22.86
N LEU A 48 -0.53 15.80 -22.92
CA LEU A 48 -0.28 14.43 -22.47
C LEU A 48 -0.42 14.30 -20.95
N ARG A 49 0.04 15.29 -20.20
CA ARG A 49 -0.10 15.34 -18.74
C ARG A 49 -1.56 15.27 -18.30
N GLN A 50 -2.43 16.08 -18.91
CA GLN A 50 -3.84 16.14 -18.56
C GLN A 50 -4.61 14.86 -18.96
N ASN A 51 -4.24 14.22 -20.08
CA ASN A 51 -4.99 13.08 -20.60
C ASN A 51 -4.52 11.71 -20.08
N PHE A 52 -3.25 11.58 -19.70
CA PHE A 52 -2.65 10.29 -19.35
C PHE A 52 -2.17 10.18 -17.89
N THR A 53 -2.21 11.28 -17.14
CA THR A 53 -1.82 11.27 -15.72
C THR A 53 -2.93 11.84 -14.85
N ASN A 54 -3.36 11.07 -13.85
CA ASN A 54 -4.13 11.65 -12.75
C ASN A 54 -3.17 12.49 -11.89
N THR A 55 -3.07 13.77 -12.20
CA THR A 55 -2.13 14.72 -11.59
C THR A 55 -2.40 14.88 -10.10
N ALA A 56 -3.68 14.94 -9.69
CA ALA A 56 -4.09 15.04 -8.30
C ALA A 56 -3.66 13.81 -7.49
N LEU A 57 -3.95 12.60 -7.98
CA LEU A 57 -3.51 11.36 -7.34
C LEU A 57 -1.98 11.28 -7.27
N THR A 58 -1.28 11.66 -8.35
CA THR A 58 0.19 11.64 -8.38
C THR A 58 0.77 12.57 -7.33
N ALA A 59 0.29 13.81 -7.23
CA ALA A 59 0.74 14.77 -6.23
C ALA A 59 0.43 14.31 -4.80
N ALA A 60 -0.72 13.66 -4.57
CA ALA A 60 -1.07 13.10 -3.27
C ALA A 60 -0.12 11.96 -2.87
N ILE A 61 0.25 11.09 -3.81
CA ILE A 61 1.25 10.03 -3.58
C ILE A 61 2.63 10.64 -3.30
N GLU A 62 3.06 11.65 -4.07
CA GLU A 62 4.34 12.32 -3.83
C GLU A 62 4.39 12.93 -2.42
N LYS A 63 3.32 13.59 -1.97
CA LYS A 63 3.22 14.13 -0.61
C LYS A 63 3.31 13.02 0.45
N ALA A 64 2.60 11.91 0.25
CA ALA A 64 2.66 10.77 1.17
C ALA A 64 4.08 10.19 1.26
N VAL A 65 4.79 10.08 0.13
CA VAL A 65 6.17 9.59 0.10
C VAL A 65 7.15 10.56 0.74
N LYS A 66 6.99 11.88 0.54
CA LYS A 66 7.80 12.89 1.24
C LYS A 66 7.68 12.73 2.75
N ASN A 67 6.45 12.63 3.26
CA ASN A 67 6.19 12.41 4.67
C ASN A 67 6.82 11.10 5.19
N CYS A 68 6.73 10.02 4.41
CA CYS A 68 7.36 8.74 4.74
C CYS A 68 8.89 8.88 4.85
N ASN A 69 9.53 9.50 3.85
CA ASN A 69 10.98 9.73 3.87
C ASN A 69 11.41 10.56 5.08
N THR A 70 10.67 11.62 5.41
CA THR A 70 10.92 12.41 6.62
C THR A 70 10.83 11.57 7.89
N LYS A 71 9.82 10.71 8.02
CA LYS A 71 9.67 9.81 9.17
C LYS A 71 10.80 8.79 9.27
N LEU A 72 11.23 8.24 8.13
CA LEU A 72 12.39 7.34 8.08
C LEU A 72 13.67 8.06 8.49
N ASP A 73 13.87 9.31 8.07
CA ASP A 73 15.04 10.11 8.44
C ASP A 73 15.04 10.46 9.94
N LEU A 74 13.88 10.80 10.51
CA LEU A 74 13.74 10.97 11.96
C LEU A 74 14.05 9.67 12.71
N LEU A 75 13.59 8.52 12.21
CA LEU A 75 13.87 7.23 12.82
C LEU A 75 15.38 6.88 12.79
N ILE A 76 16.08 7.25 11.71
CA ILE A 76 17.55 7.17 11.63
C ILE A 76 18.19 8.07 12.69
N GLN A 77 17.74 9.32 12.82
CA GLN A 77 18.31 10.27 13.78
C GLN A 77 18.12 9.81 15.23
N ASP A 78 16.92 9.38 15.59
CA ASP A 78 16.56 9.06 16.97
C ASP A 78 17.04 7.68 17.41
N LYS A 79 16.99 6.70 16.49
CA LYS A 79 17.14 5.27 16.81
C LYS A 79 18.12 4.54 15.89
N GLY A 80 18.81 5.25 15.00
CA GLY A 80 19.70 4.65 14.00
C GLY A 80 20.84 3.83 14.60
N LYS A 81 21.36 4.20 15.78
CA LYS A 81 22.40 3.46 16.52
C LYS A 81 21.87 2.30 17.37
N LYS A 82 20.55 2.12 17.44
CA LYS A 82 19.91 1.03 18.18
C LYS A 82 19.72 -0.19 17.30
N GLY A 83 19.40 -1.33 17.91
CA GLY A 83 19.19 -2.58 17.18
C GLY A 83 17.91 -2.50 16.35
N PHE A 84 17.96 -3.00 15.12
CA PHE A 84 16.78 -3.00 14.26
C PHE A 84 15.62 -3.79 14.87
N ASN A 85 15.88 -4.95 15.50
CA ASN A 85 14.84 -5.76 16.13
C ASN A 85 14.04 -5.01 17.21
N GLU A 86 14.70 -4.11 17.96
CA GLU A 86 14.06 -3.30 19.01
C GLU A 86 13.13 -2.22 18.43
N ASN A 87 13.41 -1.74 17.21
CA ASN A 87 12.73 -0.59 16.60
C ASN A 87 12.03 -0.96 15.27
N ARG A 88 11.95 -2.26 14.97
CA ARG A 88 11.41 -2.79 13.73
C ARG A 88 10.00 -2.28 13.50
N GLN A 89 9.15 -2.31 14.53
CA GLN A 89 7.76 -1.91 14.42
C GLN A 89 7.60 -0.46 13.94
N GLU A 90 8.50 0.45 14.32
CA GLU A 90 8.42 1.85 13.89
C GLU A 90 8.75 2.02 12.42
N PHE A 91 9.75 1.29 11.92
CA PHE A 91 10.03 1.20 10.49
C PHE A 91 8.82 0.65 9.73
N LEU A 92 8.22 -0.42 10.25
CA LEU A 92 7.04 -1.06 9.66
C LEU A 92 5.82 -0.13 9.65
N ASN A 93 5.62 0.64 10.73
CA ASN A 93 4.55 1.62 10.82
C ASN A 93 4.70 2.72 9.76
N CYS A 94 5.93 3.18 9.48
CA CYS A 94 6.18 4.15 8.41
C CYS A 94 5.73 3.60 7.04
N LEU A 95 6.03 2.33 6.76
CA LEU A 95 5.62 1.68 5.50
C LEU A 95 4.10 1.45 5.43
N ALA A 96 3.49 0.99 6.52
CA ALA A 96 2.04 0.78 6.58
C ALA A 96 1.30 2.09 6.37
N GLU A 97 1.76 3.18 7.00
CA GLU A 97 1.12 4.49 6.91
C GLU A 97 1.14 5.06 5.49
N VAL A 98 2.29 5.02 4.80
CA VAL A 98 2.37 5.52 3.43
C VAL A 98 1.49 4.70 2.48
N LEU A 99 1.48 3.38 2.62
CA LEU A 99 0.65 2.51 1.78
C LEU A 99 -0.84 2.70 2.06
N ASN A 100 -1.25 2.80 3.31
CA ASN A 100 -2.66 3.03 3.68
C ASN A 100 -3.14 4.42 3.24
N THR A 101 -2.30 5.45 3.36
CA THR A 101 -2.59 6.79 2.83
C THR A 101 -2.82 6.75 1.33
N VAL A 102 -1.92 6.12 0.58
CA VAL A 102 -2.06 6.03 -0.89
C VAL A 102 -3.26 5.18 -1.31
N ARG A 103 -3.57 4.11 -0.57
CA ARG A 103 -4.78 3.32 -0.81
C ARG A 103 -6.05 4.18 -0.69
N LYS A 104 -6.14 5.01 0.35
CA LYS A 104 -7.25 5.96 0.52
C LYS A 104 -7.36 6.90 -0.69
N GLU A 105 -6.25 7.48 -1.12
CA GLU A 105 -6.25 8.38 -2.27
C GLU A 105 -6.64 7.68 -3.59
N ARG A 106 -6.27 6.42 -3.77
CA ARG A 106 -6.71 5.64 -4.94
C ARG A 106 -8.20 5.37 -4.96
N PHE A 107 -8.85 5.25 -3.81
CA PHE A 107 -10.31 5.19 -3.75
C PHE A 107 -10.95 6.55 -4.03
N ASN A 108 -10.40 7.65 -3.49
CA ASN A 108 -10.88 9.00 -3.75
C ASN A 108 -10.83 9.36 -5.25
N HIS A 109 -9.81 8.86 -5.95
CA HIS A 109 -9.59 9.05 -7.38
C HIS A 109 -10.06 7.87 -8.24
N GLY A 110 -10.68 6.86 -7.63
CA GLY A 110 -11.16 5.66 -8.30
C GLY A 110 -12.47 5.87 -9.05
N LYS A 111 -13.11 4.77 -9.45
CA LYS A 111 -14.33 4.77 -10.26
C LYS A 111 -15.50 4.17 -9.48
N LYS A 112 -16.65 4.84 -9.53
CA LYS A 112 -17.92 4.26 -9.06
C LYS A 112 -18.58 3.53 -10.21
N THR A 113 -19.00 2.30 -9.97
CA THR A 113 -19.73 1.47 -10.93
C THR A 113 -20.92 0.80 -10.27
N ALA A 114 -21.86 0.33 -11.08
CA ALA A 114 -22.97 -0.49 -10.63
C ALA A 114 -22.93 -1.84 -11.33
N HIS A 115 -23.23 -2.89 -10.59
CA HIS A 115 -23.32 -4.25 -11.11
C HIS A 115 -24.70 -4.82 -10.83
N THR A 116 -25.20 -5.62 -11.77
CA THR A 116 -26.40 -6.44 -11.57
C THR A 116 -26.09 -7.85 -12.00
N PHE A 117 -26.32 -8.81 -11.12
CA PHE A 117 -26.01 -10.22 -11.39
C PHE A 117 -26.93 -11.15 -10.61
N MET A 118 -26.99 -12.41 -11.03
CA MET A 118 -27.76 -13.45 -10.35
C MET A 118 -26.84 -14.31 -9.48
N HIS A 119 -27.21 -14.52 -8.22
CA HIS A 119 -26.53 -15.45 -7.31
C HIS A 119 -27.55 -16.16 -6.42
N ARG A 120 -27.52 -17.50 -6.37
CA ARG A 120 -28.41 -18.32 -5.51
C ARG A 120 -29.91 -17.93 -5.60
N ASN A 121 -30.44 -17.78 -6.82
CA ASN A 121 -31.82 -17.34 -7.11
C ASN A 121 -32.18 -15.92 -6.62
N GLN A 122 -31.17 -15.10 -6.34
CA GLN A 122 -31.33 -13.70 -6.00
C GLN A 122 -30.76 -12.85 -7.13
N SER A 123 -31.52 -11.86 -7.58
CA SER A 123 -31.02 -10.77 -8.41
C SER A 123 -30.37 -9.75 -7.48
N ILE A 124 -29.08 -9.53 -7.62
CA ILE A 124 -28.28 -8.64 -6.79
C ILE A 124 -27.97 -7.38 -7.59
N PHE A 125 -28.17 -6.23 -6.96
CA PHE A 125 -27.70 -4.92 -7.41
C PHE A 125 -26.67 -4.38 -6.42
N GLU A 126 -25.50 -4.01 -6.91
CA GLU A 126 -24.42 -3.44 -6.09
C GLU A 126 -23.90 -2.14 -6.68
N ARG A 127 -23.58 -1.17 -5.81
CA ARG A 127 -22.72 -0.03 -6.17
C ARG A 127 -21.34 -0.24 -5.57
N VAL A 128 -20.34 -0.19 -6.42
CA VAL A 128 -18.97 -0.53 -6.08
C VAL A 128 -18.05 0.64 -6.38
N LEU A 129 -17.16 0.96 -5.44
CA LEU A 129 -16.03 1.85 -5.66
C LEU A 129 -14.79 1.00 -5.96
N ILE A 130 -14.26 1.16 -7.16
CA ILE A 130 -13.06 0.49 -7.63
C ILE A 130 -11.89 1.46 -7.47
N PRO A 131 -10.86 1.14 -6.67
CA PRO A 131 -9.70 2.01 -6.52
C PRO A 131 -8.89 2.06 -7.82
N GLU A 132 -8.16 3.14 -8.03
CA GLU A 132 -7.09 3.16 -9.03
C GLU A 132 -6.06 2.06 -8.76
N ASN A 133 -5.48 1.49 -9.81
CA ASN A 133 -4.61 0.32 -9.69
C ASN A 133 -3.33 0.59 -8.87
N ASN A 134 -2.80 -0.49 -8.30
CA ASN A 134 -1.42 -0.50 -7.80
C ASN A 134 -0.45 -0.08 -8.90
N GLY A 135 0.67 0.53 -8.50
CA GLY A 135 1.59 1.12 -9.46
C GLY A 135 3.01 1.17 -8.95
N PHE A 136 3.70 2.22 -9.36
CA PHE A 136 5.14 2.35 -9.13
C PHE A 136 5.51 2.45 -7.65
N LEU A 137 4.64 3.00 -6.79
CA LEU A 137 4.90 3.07 -5.36
C LEU A 137 5.13 1.69 -4.73
N GLU A 138 4.22 0.74 -4.95
CA GLU A 138 4.33 -0.62 -4.41
C GLU A 138 5.58 -1.31 -4.95
N GLN A 139 5.90 -1.08 -6.23
CA GLN A 139 7.12 -1.60 -6.85
C GLN A 139 8.38 -1.04 -6.16
N SER A 140 8.42 0.27 -5.88
CA SER A 140 9.52 0.89 -5.14
C SER A 140 9.63 0.36 -3.71
N VAL A 141 8.50 0.17 -3.00
CA VAL A 141 8.51 -0.41 -1.64
C VAL A 141 9.04 -1.85 -1.68
N VAL A 142 8.54 -2.68 -2.60
CA VAL A 142 9.01 -4.06 -2.79
C VAL A 142 10.50 -4.09 -3.14
N SER A 143 10.97 -3.17 -3.99
CA SER A 143 12.39 -3.03 -4.32
C SER A 143 13.23 -2.72 -3.07
N GLY A 144 12.79 -1.79 -2.22
CA GLY A 144 13.42 -1.48 -0.94
C GLY A 144 13.48 -2.68 0.01
N LEU A 145 12.35 -3.41 0.16
CA LEU A 145 12.30 -4.61 1.00
C LEU A 145 13.22 -5.72 0.49
N LYS A 146 13.29 -5.91 -0.84
CA LYS A 146 14.23 -6.86 -1.46
C LYS A 146 15.69 -6.51 -1.20
N LYS A 147 16.03 -5.21 -1.18
CA LYS A 147 17.40 -4.75 -0.83
C LYS A 147 17.78 -5.14 0.59
N ILE A 148 16.86 -5.00 1.55
CA ILE A 148 17.07 -5.47 2.93
C ILE A 148 17.27 -7.00 2.94
N ALA A 149 16.34 -7.76 2.36
CA ALA A 149 16.38 -9.23 2.32
C ALA A 149 17.69 -9.78 1.74
N ASN A 150 18.24 -9.12 0.72
CA ASN A 150 19.48 -9.53 0.07
C ASN A 150 20.72 -9.21 0.92
N LYS A 151 20.70 -8.14 1.71
CA LYS A 151 21.85 -7.72 2.53
C LYS A 151 21.87 -8.40 3.89
N TYR A 152 20.71 -8.64 4.48
CA TYR A 152 20.54 -9.23 5.81
C TYR A 152 19.71 -10.52 5.69
N PRO A 153 20.36 -11.68 5.44
CA PRO A 153 19.67 -12.97 5.28
C PRO A 153 18.74 -13.32 6.45
N GLU A 154 19.09 -12.91 7.67
CA GLU A 154 18.33 -13.09 8.90
C GLU A 154 16.98 -12.33 8.91
N LEU A 155 16.84 -11.32 8.05
CA LEU A 155 15.58 -10.57 7.88
C LEU A 155 14.76 -11.07 6.68
N LYS A 156 15.30 -12.00 5.88
CA LYS A 156 14.75 -12.37 4.57
C LYS A 156 13.29 -12.81 4.63
N ASP A 157 12.97 -13.80 5.46
CA ASP A 157 11.61 -14.35 5.56
C ASP A 157 10.60 -13.27 5.92
N LYS A 158 11.00 -12.35 6.81
CA LYS A 158 10.14 -11.24 7.22
C LYS A 158 9.92 -10.25 6.07
N MET A 159 10.97 -9.88 5.35
CA MET A 159 10.86 -8.99 4.18
C MET A 159 10.00 -9.62 3.08
N GLU A 160 10.10 -10.92 2.86
CA GLU A 160 9.28 -11.65 1.89
C GLU A 160 7.81 -11.72 2.30
N GLU A 161 7.50 -11.95 3.58
CA GLU A 161 6.13 -11.87 4.11
C GLU A 161 5.51 -10.49 3.83
N MET A 162 6.28 -9.43 4.06
CA MET A 162 5.83 -8.06 3.82
C MET A 162 5.63 -7.76 2.34
N ILE A 163 6.53 -8.25 1.47
CA ILE A 163 6.39 -8.11 0.02
C ILE A 163 5.06 -8.73 -0.44
N LYS A 164 4.70 -9.92 0.05
CA LYS A 164 3.41 -10.57 -0.27
C LYS A 164 2.23 -9.69 0.15
N LYS A 165 2.27 -9.13 1.36
CA LYS A 165 1.23 -8.21 1.86
C LYS A 165 1.08 -6.94 1.01
N VAL A 166 2.20 -6.34 0.57
CA VAL A 166 2.17 -5.16 -0.32
C VAL A 166 1.56 -5.53 -1.68
N GLN A 167 1.91 -6.69 -2.22
CA GLN A 167 1.46 -7.14 -3.54
C GLN A 167 0.01 -7.59 -3.59
N ALA A 168 -0.59 -8.01 -2.47
CA ALA A 168 -1.99 -8.45 -2.40
C ALA A 168 -3.01 -7.37 -2.86
N GLY A 169 -2.60 -6.10 -2.89
CA GLY A 169 -3.45 -5.00 -3.36
C GLY A 169 -4.62 -4.72 -2.44
N VAL A 170 -5.61 -3.98 -2.96
CA VAL A 170 -6.86 -3.71 -2.24
C VAL A 170 -8.04 -4.08 -3.12
N SER A 171 -8.99 -4.81 -2.55
CA SER A 171 -10.21 -5.19 -3.24
C SER A 171 -11.14 -3.99 -3.44
N PRO A 172 -11.97 -4.01 -4.49
CA PRO A 172 -13.09 -3.08 -4.62
C PRO A 172 -13.97 -3.07 -3.38
N TYR A 173 -14.66 -1.96 -3.19
CA TYR A 173 -15.47 -1.67 -2.03
C TYR A 173 -16.95 -1.59 -2.43
N VAL A 174 -17.80 -2.45 -1.87
CA VAL A 174 -19.26 -2.41 -2.09
C VAL A 174 -19.87 -1.37 -1.14
N GLU A 175 -20.26 -0.23 -1.69
CA GLU A 175 -20.91 0.86 -0.94
C GLU A 175 -22.35 0.49 -0.57
N PHE A 176 -22.99 -0.29 -1.44
CA PHE A 176 -24.40 -0.57 -1.40
C PHE A 176 -24.71 -1.91 -2.06
N HIS A 177 -25.61 -2.67 -1.44
CA HIS A 177 -26.08 -3.96 -1.93
C HIS A 177 -27.59 -4.06 -1.66
N GLU A 178 -28.35 -4.29 -2.72
CA GLU A 178 -29.74 -4.72 -2.71
C GLU A 178 -29.90 -6.08 -3.38
N SER A 179 -30.79 -6.91 -2.86
CA SER A 179 -31.13 -8.19 -3.45
C SER A 179 -32.65 -8.34 -3.62
N MET A 180 -33.05 -9.02 -4.68
CA MET A 180 -34.42 -9.43 -4.94
C MET A 180 -34.44 -10.96 -5.11
N THR A 181 -35.18 -11.65 -4.25
CA THR A 181 -35.45 -13.09 -4.37
C THR A 181 -36.82 -13.29 -4.99
N ILE A 182 -36.94 -14.20 -5.96
CA ILE A 182 -38.23 -14.65 -6.50
C ILE A 182 -38.51 -16.04 -5.96
N TYR A 183 -39.60 -16.19 -5.20
CA TYR A 183 -40.05 -17.48 -4.67
C TYR A 183 -40.86 -18.26 -5.70
N ALA A 184 -41.07 -19.55 -5.43
CA ALA A 184 -41.76 -20.46 -6.35
C ALA A 184 -43.22 -20.07 -6.62
N ASP A 185 -43.86 -19.34 -5.71
CA ASP A 185 -45.21 -18.79 -5.84
C ASP A 185 -45.26 -17.47 -6.65
N GLY A 186 -44.11 -17.01 -7.15
CA GLY A 186 -43.97 -15.73 -7.86
C GLY A 186 -43.81 -14.52 -6.94
N THR A 187 -43.86 -14.71 -5.62
CA THR A 187 -43.64 -13.64 -4.64
C THR A 187 -42.23 -13.09 -4.73
N ARG A 188 -42.10 -11.77 -4.66
CA ARG A 188 -40.81 -11.06 -4.69
C ARG A 188 -40.48 -10.53 -3.30
N PHE A 189 -39.30 -10.86 -2.80
CA PHE A 189 -38.77 -10.31 -1.56
C PHE A 189 -37.53 -9.47 -1.83
N PHE A 190 -37.56 -8.23 -1.37
CA PHE A 190 -36.49 -7.26 -1.51
C PHE A 190 -35.76 -7.11 -0.18
N SER A 191 -34.44 -7.20 -0.20
CA SER A 191 -33.60 -6.92 0.95
C SER A 191 -32.55 -5.89 0.59
N ALA A 192 -32.45 -4.81 1.35
CA ALA A 192 -31.32 -3.89 1.29
C ALA A 192 -30.44 -4.09 2.54
N SER A 193 -29.15 -3.77 2.46
CA SER A 193 -28.27 -3.81 3.63
C SER A 193 -28.67 -2.85 4.76
N ASN A 194 -29.66 -1.98 4.56
CA ASN A 194 -30.19 -0.93 5.46
C ASN A 194 -29.16 0.07 6.01
N GLN A 195 -27.87 -0.20 5.85
CA GLN A 195 -26.74 0.67 6.13
C GLN A 195 -25.84 0.70 4.89
N LYS A 196 -25.58 1.91 4.39
CA LYS A 196 -24.43 2.13 3.51
C LYS A 196 -23.20 1.87 4.36
N SER A 197 -22.36 0.93 3.95
CA SER A 197 -21.01 0.89 4.52
C SER A 197 -20.33 2.24 4.21
N THR A 198 -19.31 2.61 4.97
CA THR A 198 -18.46 3.75 4.61
C THR A 198 -17.13 3.26 4.07
N LEU A 199 -16.52 4.06 3.17
CA LEU A 199 -15.16 3.80 2.72
C LEU A 199 -14.18 3.74 3.90
N GLU A 200 -14.41 4.53 4.94
CA GLU A 200 -13.64 4.51 6.18
C GLU A 200 -13.69 3.14 6.87
N CYS A 201 -14.89 2.59 7.10
CA CYS A 201 -15.05 1.26 7.69
C CYS A 201 -14.40 0.15 6.82
N HIS A 202 -14.41 0.30 5.50
CA HIS A 202 -13.70 -0.63 4.61
C HIS A 202 -12.19 -0.51 4.77
N LEU A 203 -11.67 0.71 4.73
CA LEU A 203 -10.24 0.98 4.86
C LEU A 203 -9.68 0.53 6.20
N GLU A 204 -10.44 0.62 7.29
CA GLU A 204 -10.06 0.05 8.59
C GLU A 204 -9.91 -1.47 8.56
N LYS A 205 -10.80 -2.17 7.85
CA LYS A 205 -10.78 -3.63 7.72
C LYS A 205 -9.64 -4.12 6.83
N VAL A 206 -9.33 -3.38 5.77
CA VAL A 206 -8.28 -3.76 4.79
C VAL A 206 -6.96 -3.02 4.99
N ALA A 207 -6.83 -2.25 6.08
CA ALA A 207 -5.61 -1.54 6.43
C ALA A 207 -4.43 -2.53 6.51
N LEU A 208 -3.32 -2.19 5.86
CA LEU A 208 -2.09 -2.94 6.02
C LEU A 208 -1.61 -2.80 7.46
N LYS A 209 -1.42 -3.96 8.09
CA LYS A 209 -0.75 -4.11 9.37
C LYS A 209 0.45 -5.03 9.16
N PHE A 210 1.63 -4.50 9.44
CA PHE A 210 2.85 -5.27 9.52
C PHE A 210 3.09 -5.54 11.00
N GLU A 211 3.07 -6.82 11.37
CA GLU A 211 3.40 -7.36 12.70
C GLU A 211 4.77 -8.03 12.61
#